data_AF-A0AAN5VJS9-F1
#
_entry.id   AF-A0AAN5VJS9-F1
#
_cell.length_a   1.000
_cell.length_b   1.000
_cell.length_c   1.000
_cell.angle_alpha   90.00
_cell.angle_beta   90.00
_cell.angle_gamma   90.00
#
_symmetry.space_group_name_H-M   'P 1'
#
loop_
_entity.id
_entity.type
_entity.pdbx_description
1 polymer ?
#
loop_
_entity_poly.entity_id
_entity_poly.type
_entity_poly.pdbx_seq_one_letter_code
_entity_poly.pdbx_strand_id
1 'polypeptide(L)'
;MKKSSSFYLEEDIFGEIEKYQNDKNISSRNTALERIILEWKNLQEENKLLKQCLGNGVYRTNKKTNVTEEKKDIKRENPIIKNIFNNMPD
;
A
#
# COMPACT_ATOMS: atom_id res chain seq x y z
N MET A 1 -9.04 17.85 -12.97
CA MET A 1 -10.27 18.54 -12.50
C MET A 1 -10.40 18.33 -11.00
N LYS A 2 -10.70 19.38 -10.24
CA LYS A 2 -11.03 19.25 -8.81
C LYS A 2 -12.46 18.70 -8.66
N LYS A 3 -12.68 17.83 -7.69
CA LYS A 3 -14.02 17.33 -7.33
C LYS A 3 -14.36 17.87 -5.94
N SER A 4 -15.61 18.25 -5.72
CA SER A 4 -16.12 18.66 -4.41
C SER A 4 -17.12 17.64 -3.89
N SER A 5 -17.09 17.41 -2.59
CA SER A 5 -18.08 16.60 -1.88
C SER A 5 -18.22 17.14 -0.46
N SER A 6 -19.41 17.00 0.10
CA SER A 6 -19.70 17.33 1.50
C SER A 6 -19.87 16.04 2.30
N PHE A 7 -19.33 16.02 3.51
CA PHE A 7 -19.43 14.90 4.44
C PHE A 7 -19.40 15.45 5.87
N TYR A 8 -19.90 14.64 6.79
CA TYR A 8 -19.82 14.92 8.23
C TYR A 8 -18.61 14.20 8.81
N LEU A 9 -17.97 14.82 9.78
CA LEU A 9 -16.86 14.27 10.53
C LEU A 9 -17.25 14.20 12.00
N GLU A 10 -16.72 13.20 12.68
CA GLU A 10 -16.72 13.19 14.14
C GLU A 10 -15.86 14.35 14.67
N GLU A 11 -16.23 14.87 15.84
CA GLU A 11 -15.62 16.06 16.44
C GLU A 11 -14.12 15.87 16.72
N ASP A 12 -13.72 14.67 17.14
CA ASP A 12 -12.33 14.31 17.40
C ASP A 12 -11.48 14.35 16.13
N ILE A 13 -12.00 13.81 15.02
CA ILE A 13 -11.35 13.87 13.71
C ILE A 13 -11.24 15.31 13.22
N PHE A 14 -12.30 16.10 13.42
CA PHE A 14 -12.28 17.51 13.06
C PHE A 14 -11.19 18.26 13.84
N GLY A 15 -11.08 18.02 15.15
CA GLY A 15 -10.04 18.59 16.00
C GLY A 15 -8.63 18.21 15.56
N GLU A 16 -8.39 16.96 15.16
CA GLU A 16 -7.09 16.53 14.64
C GLU A 16 -6.73 17.22 13.31
N ILE A 17 -7.71 17.46 12.43
CA ILE A 17 -7.48 18.21 11.19
C ILE A 17 -7.10 19.66 11.48
N GLU A 18 -7.78 20.32 12.42
CA GLU A 18 -7.48 21.72 12.78
C GLU A 18 -6.13 21.85 13.49
N LYS A 19 -5.80 20.89 14.36
CA LYS A 19 -4.48 20.81 14.99
C LYS A 19 -3.38 20.67 13.94
N TYR A 20 -3.50 19.70 13.02
CA TYR A 20 -2.54 19.51 11.94
C TYR A 20 -2.44 20.76 11.05
N GLN A 21 -3.56 21.40 10.73
CA GLN A 21 -3.60 22.63 9.96
C GLN A 21 -2.77 23.74 10.62
N ASN A 22 -2.96 23.93 11.94
CA ASN A 22 -2.24 24.94 12.72
C ASN A 22 -0.75 24.61 12.81
N ASP A 23 -0.41 23.37 13.17
CA ASP A 23 0.98 22.91 13.33
C ASP A 23 1.79 23.07 12.04
N LYS A 24 1.13 22.92 10.87
CA LYS A 24 1.76 23.02 9.55
C LYS A 24 1.52 24.35 8.83
N ASN A 25 0.85 25.32 9.46
CA ASN A 25 0.47 26.62 8.88
C ASN A 25 -0.26 26.49 7.52
N ILE A 26 -1.19 25.55 7.41
CA ILE A 26 -1.96 25.31 6.18
C ILE A 26 -3.19 26.22 6.15
N SER A 27 -3.49 26.80 4.98
CA SER A 27 -4.56 27.79 4.85
C SER A 27 -5.98 27.24 4.85
N SER A 28 -6.16 25.94 4.61
CA SER A 28 -7.47 25.30 4.52
C SER A 28 -7.49 23.92 5.16
N ARG A 29 -8.57 23.63 5.91
CA ARG A 29 -8.86 22.29 6.43
C ARG A 29 -8.89 21.22 5.33
N ASN A 30 -9.42 21.54 4.16
CA ASN A 30 -9.44 20.58 3.05
C ASN A 30 -8.03 20.25 2.57
N THR A 31 -7.16 21.25 2.47
CA THR A 31 -5.76 21.04 2.13
C THR A 31 -5.03 20.27 3.23
N ALA A 32 -5.32 20.55 4.50
CA ALA A 32 -4.78 19.78 5.63
C ALA A 32 -5.20 18.30 5.54
N LEU A 33 -6.49 18.02 5.31
CA LEU A 33 -6.99 16.67 5.12
C LEU A 33 -6.35 15.95 3.94
N GLU A 34 -6.21 16.62 2.79
CA GLU A 34 -5.51 16.07 1.62
C GLU A 34 -4.07 15.67 1.97
N ARG A 35 -3.35 16.51 2.74
CA ARG A 35 -1.98 16.24 3.18
C ARG A 35 -1.92 15.07 4.16
N ILE A 36 -2.81 15.01 5.15
CA ILE A 36 -2.90 13.90 6.11
C ILE A 36 -3.09 12.57 5.37
N ILE A 37 -3.99 12.52 4.38
CA ILE A 37 -4.24 11.30 3.59
C ILE A 37 -2.99 10.88 2.80
N LEU A 38 -2.25 11.84 2.23
CA LEU A 38 -1.01 11.55 1.51
C LEU A 38 0.09 11.05 2.44
N GLU A 39 0.28 11.68 3.59
CA GLU A 39 1.25 11.24 4.59
C GLU A 39 0.92 9.83 5.10
N TRP A 40 -0.35 9.54 5.40
CA TRP A 40 -0.77 8.21 5.80
C TRP A 40 -0.46 7.15 4.74
N LYS A 41 -0.69 7.44 3.45
CA LYS A 41 -0.32 6.53 2.35
C LYS A 41 1.19 6.29 2.29
N ASN A 42 1.99 7.35 2.42
CA ASN A 42 3.45 7.23 2.43
C ASN A 42 3.92 6.37 3.61
N LEU A 43 3.36 6.59 4.81
CA LEU A 43 3.65 5.78 5.99
C LEU A 43 3.31 4.30 5.78
N GLN A 44 2.22 3.99 5.08
CA GLN A 44 1.90 2.59 4.73
C GLN A 44 2.91 1.97 3.77
N GLU A 45 3.38 2.72 2.78
CA GLU A 45 4.40 2.26 1.83
C GLU A 45 5.76 2.06 2.51
N GLU A 46 6.18 3.01 3.35
CA GLU A 46 7.38 2.90 4.17
C GLU A 46 7.30 1.71 5.12
N ASN A 47 6.18 1.52 5.81
CA ASN A 47 5.97 0.39 6.71
C ASN A 47 6.03 -0.94 5.96
N LYS A 48 5.49 -0.99 4.73
CA LYS A 48 5.59 -2.16 3.85
C LYS A 48 7.03 -2.44 3.46
N LEU A 49 7.80 -1.42 3.08
CA LEU A 49 9.21 -1.56 2.75
C LEU A 49 10.00 -2.08 3.95
N LEU A 50 9.78 -1.50 5.14
CA LEU A 50 10.43 -1.94 6.38
C LEU A 50 10.13 -3.41 6.69
N LYS A 51 8.87 -3.84 6.56
CA LYS A 51 8.47 -5.25 6.72
C LYS A 51 9.16 -6.19 5.72
N GLN A 52 9.41 -5.73 4.50
CA GLN A 52 10.16 -6.50 3.50
C GLN A 52 11.64 -6.61 3.88
N CYS A 53 12.26 -5.53 4.34
CA CYS A 53 13.66 -5.50 4.76
C CYS A 53 13.91 -6.34 6.03
N LEU A 54 12.96 -6.39 6.95
CA LEU A 54 13.07 -7.14 8.22
C LEU A 54 12.85 -8.65 8.06
N GLY A 55 12.57 -9.14 6.85
CA GLY A 55 12.71 -10.54 6.49
C GLY A 55 11.90 -11.51 7.35
N ASN A 56 10.57 -11.49 7.26
CA ASN A 56 9.73 -12.67 7.52
C ASN A 56 8.31 -12.47 6.95
N GLY A 57 7.94 -13.30 5.98
CA GLY A 57 6.55 -13.54 5.57
C GLY A 57 6.14 -12.90 4.25
N VAL A 58 6.34 -13.64 3.16
CA VAL A 58 5.64 -13.59 1.87
C VAL A 58 4.55 -12.49 1.76
N TYR A 59 4.89 -11.35 1.16
CA TYR A 59 3.87 -10.39 0.70
C TYR A 59 3.14 -11.01 -0.51
N ARG A 60 2.17 -11.90 -0.25
CA ARG A 60 1.10 -12.15 -1.22
C ARG A 60 0.21 -10.93 -1.22
N THR A 61 0.51 -9.98 -2.11
CA THR A 61 -0.50 -9.03 -2.56
C THR A 61 -1.56 -9.82 -3.32
N ASN A 62 -2.51 -10.43 -2.59
CA ASN A 62 -3.78 -10.82 -3.19
C ASN A 62 -4.54 -9.52 -3.46
N LYS A 63 -4.16 -8.86 -4.55
CA LYS A 63 -5.03 -7.93 -5.23
C LYS A 63 -6.17 -8.80 -5.77
N LYS A 64 -7.18 -9.08 -4.94
CA LYS A 64 -8.50 -9.51 -5.42
C LYS A 64 -9.09 -8.32 -6.16
N THR A 65 -8.63 -8.11 -7.39
CA THR A 65 -9.53 -7.64 -8.44
C THR A 65 -10.64 -8.69 -8.51
N ASN A 66 -11.84 -8.33 -8.04
CA ASN A 66 -13.04 -9.05 -8.41
C ASN A 66 -13.19 -8.89 -9.93
N VAL A 67 -12.53 -9.76 -10.68
CA VAL A 67 -12.85 -10.04 -12.07
C VAL A 67 -13.19 -11.52 -12.09
N THR A 68 -14.40 -11.76 -12.55
CA THR A 68 -15.18 -12.98 -12.57
C THR A 68 -14.37 -14.21 -12.99
N GLU A 69 -14.68 -15.33 -12.34
CA GLU A 69 -14.09 -16.65 -12.50
C GLU A 69 -13.99 -17.12 -13.97
N GLU A 70 -12.80 -17.53 -14.40
CA GLU A 70 -12.65 -18.68 -15.30
C GLU A 70 -11.40 -19.48 -14.92
N LYS A 71 -11.61 -20.78 -14.63
CA LYS A 71 -10.62 -21.79 -14.26
C LYS A 71 -9.62 -22.05 -15.39
N LYS A 72 -8.31 -22.12 -15.09
CA LYS A 72 -7.35 -22.97 -15.84
C LYS A 72 -6.22 -23.49 -14.92
N ASP A 73 -6.21 -24.80 -14.72
CA ASP A 73 -5.09 -25.58 -14.19
C ASP A 73 -3.84 -25.41 -15.04
N ILE A 74 -2.69 -25.07 -14.44
CA ILE A 74 -1.38 -25.30 -15.08
C ILE A 74 -0.33 -25.71 -14.02
N LYS A 75 -0.11 -27.02 -13.89
CA LYS A 75 1.18 -27.57 -13.41
C LYS A 75 2.22 -27.36 -14.50
N ARG A 76 3.29 -26.60 -14.24
CA ARG A 76 4.54 -26.64 -15.02
C ARG A 76 5.73 -26.44 -14.08
N GLU A 77 6.43 -27.54 -13.80
CA GLU A 77 7.77 -27.51 -13.21
C GLU A 77 8.72 -26.85 -14.22
N ASN A 78 9.54 -25.91 -13.73
CA ASN A 78 10.39 -25.08 -14.58
C ASN A 78 11.73 -25.83 -14.83
N PRO A 79 12.09 -26.18 -16.08
CA PRO A 79 13.25 -27.03 -16.39
C PRO A 79 14.62 -26.39 -16.03
N ILE A 80 14.64 -25.10 -15.72
CA ILE A 80 15.85 -24.33 -15.38
C ILE A 80 16.47 -24.83 -14.07
N ILE A 81 15.67 -25.32 -13.11
CA ILE A 81 16.17 -25.73 -11.78
C ILE A 81 16.99 -27.04 -11.88
N LYS A 82 16.72 -27.90 -12.87
CA LYS A 82 17.46 -29.16 -13.05
C LYS A 82 18.91 -28.97 -13.53
N ASN A 83 19.23 -27.84 -14.15
CA ASN A 83 20.55 -27.64 -14.77
C ASN A 83 21.60 -27.00 -13.85
N ILE A 84 21.23 -26.58 -12.63
CA ILE A 84 22.17 -25.89 -11.72
C ILE A 84 23.16 -26.89 -11.08
N PHE A 85 22.74 -28.14 -10.86
CA PHE A 85 23.58 -29.14 -10.19
C PHE A 85 24.50 -29.92 -11.13
N ASN A 86 24.39 -29.75 -12.45
CA ASN A 86 25.17 -30.52 -13.42
C ASN A 86 26.57 -29.96 -13.72
N ASN A 87 26.89 -28.75 -13.24
CA ASN A 87 28.15 -28.06 -13.53
C ASN A 87 29.05 -27.86 -12.30
N MET A 88 28.85 -28.64 -11.23
CA MET A 88 29.81 -28.66 -10.12
C MET A 88 30.91 -29.68 -10.44
N PRO A 89 32.20 -29.28 -10.51
CA PRO A 89 33.29 -30.24 -10.53
C PRO A 89 33.41 -30.92 -9.16
N ASP A 90 33.81 -32.20 -9.15
CA ASP A 90 33.98 -33.04 -7.95
C ASP A 90 34.92 -32.41 -6.89
#